data_AF-A0A427YXG8-F1
#
_entry.id   AF-A0A427YXG8-F1
#
_cell.length_a   1.000
_cell.length_b   1.000
_cell.length_c   1.000
_cell.angle_alpha   90.00
_cell.angle_beta   90.00
_cell.angle_gamma   90.00
#
_symmetry.space_group_name_H-M   'P 1'
#
loop_
_entity.id
_entity.type
_entity.pdbx_description
1 polymer ?
#
loop_
_entity_poly.entity_id
_entity_poly.type
_entity_poly.pdbx_seq_one_letter_code
_entity_poly.pdbx_strand_id
1 'polypeptide(L)'
;MQVHLEPLITGTQRRNHIRISGSASSGLGSEDIDIAIVSLASQDSKTATLPLAAAGDDSAAERMAKLVHKHLNAVASEKRRRHLPTDRPFRPFVLSLGGRMETDARDALKLWKSIMRGGIYSLLDRLLSLGLLRARARCFEP
;
A
#
# COMPACT_ATOMS: atom_id res chain seq x y z
N MET A 1 15.73 5.49 10.57
CA MET A 1 14.44 5.22 9.90
C MET A 1 13.62 6.49 10.00
N GLN A 2 13.26 7.10 8.87
CA GLN A 2 12.46 8.32 8.84
C GLN A 2 11.09 8.00 8.25
N VAL A 3 10.03 8.41 8.95
CA VAL A 3 8.64 8.23 8.52
C VAL A 3 8.09 9.61 8.16
N HIS A 4 7.76 9.80 6.89
CA HIS A 4 7.16 11.03 6.40
C HIS A 4 5.67 10.79 6.09
N LEU A 5 4.81 11.64 6.66
CA LEU A 5 3.40 11.68 6.33
C LEU A 5 3.24 12.66 5.17
N GLU A 6 2.75 12.21 4.02
CA GLU A 6 2.45 13.15 2.94
C GLU A 6 1.20 14.00 3.27
N PRO A 7 1.20 15.29 2.91
CA PRO A 7 0.08 16.18 3.17
C PRO A 7 -1.19 15.73 2.46
N LEU A 8 -2.34 16.04 3.08
CA LEU A 8 -3.66 15.81 2.52
C LEU A 8 -3.81 16.56 1.17
N ILE A 9 -4.12 15.85 0.09
CA ILE A 9 -4.41 16.49 -1.20
C ILE A 9 -5.87 16.98 -1.18
N THR A 10 -6.06 18.27 -0.98
CA THR A 10 -7.36 18.96 -0.99
C THR A 10 -8.12 18.66 -2.29
N GLY A 11 -9.40 18.29 -2.18
CA GLY A 11 -10.25 17.95 -3.33
C GLY A 11 -10.16 16.50 -3.84
N THR A 12 -9.28 15.67 -3.26
CA THR A 12 -9.25 14.23 -3.55
C THR A 12 -9.52 13.43 -2.28
N GLN A 13 -10.25 12.31 -2.35
CA GLN A 13 -10.39 11.38 -1.20
C GLN A 13 -9.11 10.56 -0.93
N ARG A 14 -7.96 10.96 -1.49
CA ARG A 14 -6.68 10.27 -1.29
C ARG A 14 -6.13 10.63 0.09
N ARG A 15 -6.53 9.83 1.08
CA ARG A 15 -6.05 9.93 2.46
C ARG A 15 -4.97 8.86 2.71
N ASN A 16 -3.83 9.33 3.21
CA ASN A 16 -2.75 8.59 3.88
C ASN A 16 -1.78 7.83 2.98
N HIS A 17 -0.77 8.57 2.51
CA HIS A 17 0.52 8.01 2.07
C HIS A 17 1.53 8.17 3.21
N ILE A 18 2.14 7.06 3.63
CA ILE A 18 3.23 7.02 4.59
C ILE A 18 4.48 6.59 3.84
N ARG A 19 5.42 7.52 3.66
CA ARG A 19 6.73 7.18 3.10
C ARG A 19 7.68 6.78 4.21
N ILE A 20 8.28 5.60 4.07
CA ILE A 20 9.31 5.10 4.97
C ILE A 20 10.62 5.06 4.18
N SER A 21 11.57 5.89 4.61
CA SER A 21 12.93 5.87 4.06
C SER A 21 13.91 5.23 5.05
N GLY A 22 14.72 4.31 4.52
CA GLY A 22 15.81 3.65 5.25
C GLY A 22 16.90 4.64 5.66
N SER A 23 17.68 4.29 6.69
CA SER A 23 18.83 5.10 7.10
C SER A 23 19.98 4.91 6.09
N ALA A 24 20.45 6.01 5.50
CA ALA A 24 21.61 6.00 4.59
C ALA A 24 22.88 5.39 5.26
N SER A 25 22.97 5.45 6.59
CA SER A 25 24.09 4.93 7.39
C SER A 25 24.10 3.41 7.62
N SER A 26 23.04 2.68 7.23
CA SER A 26 22.90 1.26 7.61
C SER A 26 23.48 0.25 6.60
N GLY A 27 23.90 0.70 5.41
CA GLY A 27 24.55 -0.16 4.40
C GLY A 27 23.69 -1.30 3.81
N LEU A 28 22.52 -1.58 4.38
CA LEU A 28 21.56 -2.56 3.89
C LEU A 28 20.58 -1.84 2.95
N GLY A 29 20.66 -2.18 1.67
CA GLY A 29 19.82 -1.73 0.54
C GLY A 29 18.74 -0.70 0.89
N SER A 30 19.04 0.57 0.64
CA SER A 30 18.13 1.70 0.85
C SER A 30 17.00 1.71 -0.19
N GLU A 31 16.03 0.81 -0.06
CA GLU A 31 14.77 0.90 -0.79
C GLU A 31 13.84 1.91 -0.11
N ASP A 32 13.28 2.83 -0.88
CA ASP A 32 12.24 3.73 -0.43
C ASP A 32 10.89 3.01 -0.56
N ILE A 33 10.23 2.80 0.58
CA ILE A 33 8.94 2.12 0.65
C ILE A 33 7.85 3.15 0.90
N ASP A 34 6.91 3.28 -0.04
CA ASP A 34 5.74 4.16 0.09
C ASP A 34 4.48 3.35 0.38
N ILE A 35 3.97 3.44 1.60
CA ILE A 35 2.76 2.72 2.03
C ILE A 35 1.55 3.61 1.77
N ALA A 36 0.64 3.13 0.92
CA ALA A 36 -0.58 3.82 0.54
C ALA A 36 -1.83 3.02 0.97
N ILE A 37 -2.76 3.68 1.66
CA ILE A 37 -4.08 3.11 1.95
C ILE A 37 -5.10 3.66 0.94
N VAL A 38 -5.80 2.77 0.24
CA VAL A 38 -6.83 3.11 -0.75
C VAL A 38 -8.21 2.73 -0.23
N SER A 39 -9.15 3.67 -0.28
CA SER A 39 -10.56 3.38 -0.04
C SER A 39 -11.22 2.86 -1.31
N LEU A 40 -11.73 1.62 -1.25
CA LEU A 40 -12.45 1.01 -2.38
C LEU A 40 -13.83 1.64 -2.64
N ALA A 41 -14.32 2.47 -1.72
CA ALA A 41 -15.54 3.25 -1.90
C ALA A 41 -15.30 4.58 -2.67
N SER A 42 -14.04 4.93 -2.93
CA SER A 42 -13.68 6.16 -3.64
C SER A 42 -14.15 6.13 -5.10
N GLN A 43 -14.39 7.31 -5.68
CA GLN A 43 -14.84 7.44 -7.06
C GLN A 43 -13.86 6.79 -8.06
N ASP A 44 -12.55 6.96 -7.83
CA ASP A 44 -11.46 6.32 -8.60
C ASP A 44 -11.52 4.78 -8.56
N SER A 45 -11.97 4.20 -7.45
CA SER A 45 -12.16 2.75 -7.32
C SER A 45 -13.40 2.28 -8.08
N LYS A 46 -14.48 3.06 -8.08
CA LYS A 46 -15.72 2.73 -8.82
C LYS A 46 -15.48 2.65 -10.33
N THR A 47 -14.67 3.54 -10.90
CA THR A 47 -14.32 3.52 -12.34
C THR A 47 -13.41 2.34 -12.72
N ALA A 48 -12.56 1.88 -11.79
CA ALA A 48 -11.73 0.69 -12.00
C ALA A 48 -12.51 -0.63 -11.87
N THR A 49 -13.73 -0.58 -11.34
CA THR A 49 -14.64 -1.72 -11.16
C THR A 49 -15.56 -1.90 -12.39
N LEU A 50 -15.06 -1.59 -13.60
CA LEU A 50 -15.74 -1.97 -14.84
C LEU A 50 -15.72 -3.51 -14.98
N PRO A 51 -16.76 -4.15 -15.53
CA PRO A 51 -16.97 -5.58 -15.39
C PRO A 51 -15.80 -6.34 -16.00
N LEU A 52 -15.12 -7.16 -15.19
CA LEU A 52 -14.26 -8.21 -15.71
C LEU A 52 -15.17 -9.13 -16.54
N ALA A 53 -14.89 -9.27 -17.84
CA ALA A 53 -15.64 -10.15 -18.72
C ALA A 53 -15.79 -11.52 -18.06
N ALA A 54 -17.02 -12.06 -18.06
CA ALA A 54 -17.35 -13.31 -17.41
C ALA A 54 -16.60 -14.47 -18.08
N ALA A 55 -15.38 -14.75 -17.62
CA ALA A 55 -14.84 -16.09 -17.70
C ALA A 55 -15.69 -16.93 -16.73
N GLY A 56 -16.34 -17.97 -17.27
CA GLY A 56 -17.28 -18.82 -16.53
C GLY A 56 -16.69 -19.40 -15.25
N ASP A 57 -17.59 -19.68 -14.30
CA ASP A 57 -17.40 -20.30 -12.97
C ASP A 57 -16.91 -19.48 -11.78
N ASP A 58 -16.39 -18.25 -11.95
CA ASP A 58 -16.04 -17.44 -10.77
C ASP A 58 -17.30 -16.98 -10.01
N SER A 59 -17.32 -17.12 -8.70
CA SER A 59 -18.34 -16.51 -7.84
C SER A 59 -18.27 -14.97 -7.93
N ALA A 60 -19.38 -14.28 -7.63
CA ALA A 60 -19.39 -12.82 -7.60
C ALA A 60 -18.33 -12.24 -6.63
N ALA A 61 -18.07 -12.94 -5.52
CA ALA A 61 -17.04 -12.58 -4.55
C ALA A 61 -15.61 -12.70 -5.13
N GLU A 62 -15.32 -13.75 -5.88
CA GLU A 62 -14.03 -13.92 -6.55
C GLU A 62 -13.79 -12.89 -7.64
N ARG A 63 -14.83 -12.58 -8.44
CA ARG A 63 -14.75 -11.51 -9.45
C ARG A 63 -14.46 -10.17 -8.79
N MET A 64 -15.14 -9.86 -7.68
CA MET A 64 -14.90 -8.65 -6.90
C MET A 64 -13.46 -8.62 -6.34
N ALA A 65 -12.98 -9.73 -5.80
CA ALA A 65 -11.60 -9.84 -5.30
C ALA A 65 -10.56 -9.62 -6.40
N LYS A 66 -10.78 -10.19 -7.60
CA LYS A 66 -9.92 -9.99 -8.78
C LYS A 66 -9.91 -8.53 -9.22
N LEU A 67 -11.07 -7.86 -9.25
CA LEU A 67 -11.18 -6.44 -9.58
C LEU A 67 -10.46 -5.55 -8.58
N VAL A 68 -10.66 -5.79 -7.27
CA VAL A 68 -9.94 -5.09 -6.20
C VAL A 68 -8.43 -5.27 -6.36
N HIS A 69 -7.97 -6.50 -6.58
CA HIS A 69 -6.55 -6.78 -6.78
C HIS A 69 -5.99 -6.04 -8.00
N LYS A 70 -6.69 -6.08 -9.14
CA LYS A 70 -6.31 -5.35 -10.36
C LYS A 70 -6.22 -3.84 -10.11
N HIS A 71 -7.18 -3.25 -9.41
CA HIS A 71 -7.17 -1.84 -9.06
C HIS A 71 -5.96 -1.47 -8.17
N LEU A 72 -5.68 -2.26 -7.13
CA LEU A 72 -4.53 -1.99 -6.26
C LEU A 72 -3.19 -2.07 -7.02
N ASN A 73 -3.02 -3.05 -7.92
CA ASN A 73 -1.83 -3.13 -8.77
C ASN A 73 -1.74 -1.92 -9.72
N ALA A 74 -2.86 -1.46 -10.30
CA ALA A 74 -2.86 -0.28 -11.16
C ALA A 74 -2.45 0.99 -10.39
N VAL A 75 -2.93 1.16 -9.16
CA VAL A 75 -2.50 2.28 -8.29
C VAL A 75 -1.00 2.19 -7.97
N ALA A 76 -0.47 0.98 -7.72
CA ALA A 76 0.94 0.77 -7.49
C ALA A 76 1.78 1.12 -8.73
N SER A 77 1.38 0.65 -9.92
CA SER A 77 2.02 0.98 -11.19
C SER A 77 2.00 2.49 -11.46
N GLU A 78 0.88 3.15 -11.19
CA GLU A 78 0.76 4.60 -11.34
C GLU A 78 1.73 5.35 -10.42
N LYS A 79 1.85 4.91 -9.16
CA LYS A 79 2.83 5.48 -8.21
C LYS A 79 4.26 5.29 -8.69
N ARG A 80 4.62 4.11 -9.21
CA ARG A 80 5.94 3.87 -9.81
C ARG A 80 6.19 4.81 -10.99
N ARG A 81 5.19 4.98 -11.87
CA ARG A 81 5.28 5.86 -13.05
C ARG A 81 5.47 7.32 -12.68
N ARG A 82 4.80 7.81 -11.63
CA ARG A 82 4.91 9.19 -11.16
C ARG A 82 6.15 9.46 -10.33
N HIS A 83 6.81 8.42 -9.82
CA HIS A 83 8.01 8.59 -9.03
C HIS A 83 9.15 9.10 -9.90
N LEU A 84 9.77 10.22 -9.51
CA LEU A 84 10.96 10.71 -10.20
C LEU A 84 12.07 9.66 -10.06
N PRO A 85 12.89 9.43 -11.11
CA PRO A 85 14.03 8.54 -11.00
C PRO A 85 14.97 9.03 -9.89
N THR A 86 15.08 8.24 -8.82
CA THR A 86 16.07 8.43 -7.76
C THR A 86 17.18 7.39 -7.86
N ASP A 87 18.28 7.64 -7.17
CA ASP A 87 19.37 6.67 -6.95
C ASP A 87 18.93 5.44 -6.13
N ARG A 88 17.75 5.52 -5.50
CA ARG A 88 17.17 4.47 -4.65
C ARG A 88 16.02 3.74 -5.35
N PRO A 89 15.91 2.40 -5.20
CA PRO A 89 14.73 1.68 -5.66
C PRO A 89 13.51 2.16 -4.89
N PHE A 90 12.40 2.37 -5.59
CA PHE A 90 11.12 2.81 -5.04
C PHE A 90 10.09 1.69 -5.12
N ARG A 91 9.53 1.30 -3.97
CA ARG A 91 8.50 0.26 -3.88
C ARG A 91 7.22 0.80 -3.24
N PRO A 92 6.16 1.04 -4.01
CA PRO A 92 4.87 1.35 -3.44
C PRO A 92 4.22 0.10 -2.86
N PHE A 93 3.78 0.18 -1.60
CA PHE A 93 2.96 -0.78 -0.89
C PHE A 93 1.52 -0.29 -0.85
N VAL A 94 0.67 -0.80 -1.73
CA VAL A 94 -0.72 -0.35 -1.83
C VAL A 94 -1.65 -1.36 -1.15
N LEU A 95 -2.36 -0.90 -0.12
CA LEU A 95 -3.34 -1.68 0.63
C LEU A 95 -4.70 -1.02 0.54
N SER A 96 -5.75 -1.83 0.51
CA SER A 96 -7.12 -1.38 0.72
C SER A 96 -7.44 -1.31 2.22
N LEU A 97 -8.44 -0.51 2.58
CA LEU A 97 -9.00 -0.49 3.94
C LEU A 97 -9.48 -1.88 4.42
N GLY A 98 -9.89 -2.76 3.51
CA GLY A 98 -10.32 -4.13 3.82
C GLY A 98 -9.18 -5.14 3.92
N GLY A 99 -7.92 -4.70 3.99
CA GLY A 99 -6.75 -5.57 4.14
C GLY A 99 -6.30 -6.30 2.88
N ARG A 100 -6.95 -6.09 1.73
CA ARG A 100 -6.41 -6.52 0.42
C ARG A 100 -5.19 -5.67 0.06
N MET A 101 -4.22 -6.26 -0.59
CA MET A 101 -2.96 -5.62 -0.96
C MET A 101 -2.55 -6.05 -2.37
N GLU A 102 -1.84 -5.16 -3.05
CA GLU A 102 -1.21 -5.44 -4.34
C GLU A 102 -0.17 -6.59 -4.24
N THR A 103 0.25 -7.11 -5.39
CA THR A 103 1.03 -8.36 -5.47
C THR A 103 2.41 -8.25 -4.81
N ASP A 104 3.17 -7.22 -5.13
CA ASP A 104 4.56 -7.08 -4.68
C ASP A 104 4.63 -6.83 -3.17
N ALA A 105 3.70 -6.03 -2.63
CA ALA A 105 3.52 -5.82 -1.19
C ALA A 105 3.19 -7.14 -0.46
N ARG A 106 2.31 -7.96 -1.04
CA ARG A 106 1.96 -9.27 -0.48
C ARG A 106 3.17 -10.18 -0.40
N ASP A 107 3.92 -10.27 -1.48
CA ASP A 107 5.05 -11.19 -1.58
C ASP A 107 6.23 -10.70 -0.74
N ALA A 108 6.44 -9.38 -0.66
CA ALA A 108 7.39 -8.79 0.26
C ALA A 108 7.03 -9.07 1.72
N LEU A 109 5.77 -8.91 2.14
CA LEU A 109 5.35 -9.24 3.51
C LEU A 109 5.48 -10.74 3.82
N LYS A 110 5.19 -11.62 2.86
CA LYS A 110 5.43 -13.07 3.02
C LYS A 110 6.91 -13.38 3.19
N LEU A 111 7.76 -12.76 2.36
CA LEU A 111 9.21 -12.92 2.44
C LEU A 111 9.74 -12.39 3.78
N TRP A 112 9.32 -11.20 4.20
CA TRP A 112 9.71 -10.65 5.51
C TRP A 112 9.28 -11.57 6.64
N LYS A 113 8.07 -12.13 6.59
CA LYS A 113 7.61 -13.11 7.58
C LYS A 113 8.47 -14.37 7.62
N SER A 114 8.98 -14.84 6.47
CA SER A 114 9.80 -16.05 6.42
C SER A 114 11.24 -15.82 6.92
N ILE A 115 11.80 -14.63 6.69
CA ILE A 115 13.17 -14.30 7.09
C ILE A 115 13.27 -13.71 8.51
N MET A 116 12.24 -12.98 8.97
CA MET A 116 12.23 -12.33 10.29
C MET A 116 11.75 -13.29 11.39
N ARG A 117 12.69 -14.04 11.96
CA ARG A 117 12.44 -14.99 13.06
C ARG A 117 12.32 -14.29 14.42
N GLY A 118 11.96 -15.03 15.47
CA GLY A 118 12.02 -14.55 16.85
C GLY A 118 11.02 -13.44 17.20
N GLY A 119 9.86 -13.40 16.55
CA GLY A 119 8.83 -12.39 16.83
C GLY A 119 9.09 -11.00 16.21
N ILE A 120 10.21 -10.84 15.49
CA ILE A 120 10.57 -9.57 14.81
C ILE A 120 9.48 -9.17 13.80
N TYR A 121 8.96 -10.13 13.02
CA TYR A 121 7.86 -9.86 12.11
C TYR A 121 6.60 -9.34 12.85
N SER A 122 6.26 -9.94 14.00
CA SER A 122 5.10 -9.52 14.78
C SER A 122 5.30 -8.12 15.37
N LEU A 123 6.53 -7.76 15.74
CA LEU A 123 6.85 -6.39 16.17
C LEU A 123 6.69 -5.40 15.01
N LEU A 124 7.26 -5.72 13.83
CA LEU A 124 7.12 -4.90 12.62
C LEU A 124 5.64 -4.67 12.27
N ASP A 125 4.85 -5.73 12.25
CA ASP A 125 3.42 -5.68 11.94
C ASP A 125 2.65 -4.78 12.92
N ARG A 126 2.95 -4.87 14.23
CA ARG A 126 2.39 -3.97 15.26
C ARG A 126 2.82 -2.53 15.06
N LEU A 127 4.08 -2.27 14.73
CA LEU A 127 4.59 -0.92 14.50
C LEU A 127 3.96 -0.28 13.25
N LEU A 128 3.82 -1.04 12.16
CA LEU A 128 3.13 -0.61 10.95
C LEU A 128 1.65 -0.32 11.26
N SER A 129 0.96 -1.23 11.93
CA SER A 129 -0.44 -1.05 12.33
C SER A 129 -0.63 0.20 13.18
N LEU A 130 0.23 0.41 14.18
CA LEU A 130 0.21 1.59 15.04
C LEU A 130 0.51 2.88 14.24
N GLY A 131 1.48 2.84 13.32
CA GLY A 131 1.80 3.96 12.45
C GLY A 131 0.62 4.38 11.58
N LEU A 132 -0.07 3.41 10.98
CA LEU A 132 -1.27 3.65 10.16
C LEU A 132 -2.43 4.18 11.00
N LEU A 133 -2.64 3.64 12.21
CA LEU A 133 -3.67 4.15 13.14
C LEU A 133 -3.39 5.59 13.58
N ARG A 134 -2.15 5.93 13.89
CA ARG A 134 -1.74 7.30 14.25
C ARG A 134 -1.90 8.26 13.06
N ALA A 135 -1.48 7.86 11.87
CA ALA A 135 -1.68 8.65 10.65
C ALA A 135 -3.18 8.91 10.42
N ARG A 136 -4.02 7.88 10.60
CA ARG A 136 -5.47 8.02 10.52
C ARG A 136 -6.01 9.00 11.56
N ALA A 137 -5.63 8.88 12.82
CA ALA A 137 -6.11 9.76 13.90
C ALA A 137 -5.79 11.24 13.64
N ARG A 138 -4.62 11.55 13.08
CA ARG A 138 -4.23 12.93 12.71
C ARG A 138 -5.08 13.51 11.57
N CYS A 139 -5.62 12.68 10.69
CA CYS A 139 -6.52 13.12 9.62
C CYS A 139 -7.98 13.30 10.07
N PHE A 140 -8.26 13.15 11.37
CA PHE A 140 -9.55 13.43 12.00
C PHE A 140 -9.51 14.65 12.93
N GLU A 141 -8.40 15.40 13.01
CA GLU A 141 -8.44 16.72 13.65
C GLU A 141 -9.32 17.68 12.82
N PRO A 142 -10.27 18.41 13.45
CA PRO A 142 -11.18 19.34 12.79
C PRO A 142 -10.48 20.51 12.09
#